data_AF-A0A2R4KLK5-F1
#
_entry.id   AF-A0A2R4KLK5-F1
#
_cell.length_a   1.000
_cell.length_b   1.000
_cell.length_c   1.000
_cell.angle_alpha   90.00
_cell.angle_beta   90.00
_cell.angle_gamma   90.00
#
_symmetry.space_group_name_H-M   'P 1'
#
loop_
_entity.id
_entity.type
_entity.pdbx_description
1 polymer ?
#
loop_
_entity_poly.entity_id
_entity_poly.type
_entity_poly.pdbx_seq_one_letter_code
_entity_poly.pdbx_strand_id
1 'polypeptide(L)'
;MSILEKMKAEMLNLSQKLKLPEVYAGDVEQDLTLIEQFSGYQMLWVLRTCGSALIPLKAGVHPVHVTHWIWGNSGQQIFVFHVNTQHGTIEKVDFEEAERLIMQQPCHLSSSMKREEIISYVDRVLSNGCNLRIWGVFDSPKHSCSVGDWSQWQQYFRSSGNHLMADFIGKAIRFTNPR
;
A
#
# COMPACT_ATOMS: atom_id res chain seq x y z
N MET A 1 -11.24 11.93 22.74
CA MET A 1 -11.00 10.76 21.87
C MET A 1 -10.58 11.26 20.50
N SER A 2 -9.34 10.97 20.09
CA SER A 2 -8.78 11.36 18.79
C SER A 2 -9.50 10.66 17.63
N ILE A 3 -9.33 11.16 16.40
CA ILE A 3 -9.89 10.51 15.20
C ILE A 3 -9.35 9.07 15.09
N LEU A 4 -8.05 8.87 15.32
CA LEU A 4 -7.42 7.55 15.25
C LEU A 4 -7.96 6.59 16.31
N GLU A 5 -8.19 7.05 17.54
CA GLU A 5 -8.81 6.22 18.59
C GLU A 5 -10.22 5.77 18.21
N LYS A 6 -11.02 6.65 17.59
CA LYS A 6 -12.35 6.29 17.08
C LYS A 6 -12.26 5.25 15.96
N MET A 7 -11.31 5.41 15.05
CA MET A 7 -11.11 4.45 13.96
C MET A 7 -10.67 3.09 14.49
N LYS A 8 -9.75 3.05 15.47
CA LYS A 8 -9.34 1.81 16.13
C LYS A 8 -10.52 1.07 16.76
N ALA A 9 -11.37 1.81 17.48
CA ALA A 9 -12.57 1.25 18.09
C ALA A 9 -13.55 0.71 17.03
N GLU A 10 -13.70 1.40 15.90
CA GLU A 10 -14.58 0.95 14.82
C GLU A 10 -14.02 -0.26 14.06
N MET A 11 -12.71 -0.35 13.82
CA MET A 11 -12.08 -1.55 13.27
C MET A 11 -12.31 -2.77 14.17
N LEU A 12 -12.13 -2.60 15.49
CA LEU A 12 -12.41 -3.66 16.47
C LEU A 12 -13.88 -4.07 16.45
N ASN A 13 -14.80 -3.10 16.43
CA ASN A 13 -16.24 -3.34 16.37
C ASN A 13 -16.62 -4.12 15.09
N LEU A 14 -16.09 -3.73 13.93
CA LEU A 14 -16.31 -4.42 12.66
C LEU A 14 -15.78 -5.86 12.70
N SER A 15 -14.57 -6.06 13.22
CA SER A 15 -13.97 -7.38 13.43
C SER A 15 -14.86 -8.27 14.31
N GLN A 16 -15.30 -7.76 15.45
CA GLN A 16 -16.16 -8.50 16.39
C GLN A 16 -17.55 -8.81 15.78
N LYS A 17 -18.15 -7.84 15.09
CA LYS A 17 -19.46 -7.99 14.44
C LYS A 17 -19.44 -9.05 13.35
N LEU A 18 -18.35 -9.10 12.58
CA LEU A 18 -18.14 -10.09 11.51
C LEU A 18 -17.59 -11.42 12.05
N LYS A 19 -17.14 -11.46 13.31
CA LYS A 19 -16.47 -12.62 13.93
C LYS A 19 -15.20 -13.04 13.18
N LEU A 20 -14.46 -12.06 12.67
CA LEU A 20 -13.23 -12.27 11.91
C LEU A 20 -12.09 -11.44 12.52
N PRO A 21 -10.84 -11.91 12.48
CA PRO A 21 -10.40 -13.22 11.97
C PRO A 21 -10.67 -14.36 12.94
N GLU A 22 -10.89 -15.57 12.41
CA GLU A 22 -11.11 -16.78 13.23
C GLU A 22 -9.80 -17.43 13.66
N VAL A 23 -8.78 -17.41 12.78
CA VAL A 23 -7.53 -18.15 12.99
C VAL A 23 -6.46 -17.26 13.63
N TYR A 24 -6.20 -16.09 13.05
CA TYR A 24 -5.13 -15.18 13.48
C TYR A 24 -5.72 -13.87 13.99
N ALA A 25 -6.49 -13.94 15.07
CA ALA A 25 -7.14 -12.76 15.66
C ALA A 25 -6.17 -11.62 16.05
N GLY A 26 -4.92 -11.98 16.40
CA GLY A 26 -3.85 -11.02 16.73
C GLY A 26 -3.44 -10.11 15.57
N ASP A 27 -3.74 -10.47 14.31
CA ASP A 27 -3.45 -9.63 13.15
C ASP A 27 -4.19 -8.27 13.25
N VAL A 28 -5.38 -8.25 13.85
CA VAL A 28 -6.14 -7.01 14.05
C VAL A 28 -5.40 -6.07 14.99
N GLU A 29 -4.79 -6.57 16.08
CA GLU A 29 -4.01 -5.75 17.00
C GLU A 29 -2.80 -5.11 16.30
N GLN A 30 -2.17 -5.85 15.37
CA GLN A 30 -1.12 -5.33 14.53
C GLN A 30 -1.64 -4.24 13.59
N ASP A 31 -2.78 -4.45 12.93
CA ASP A 31 -3.42 -3.44 12.08
C ASP A 31 -3.77 -2.15 12.85
N LEU A 32 -4.24 -2.28 14.10
CA LEU A 32 -4.50 -1.14 14.98
C LEU A 32 -3.22 -0.38 15.35
N THR A 33 -2.06 -1.03 15.35
CA THR A 33 -0.77 -0.34 15.55
C THR A 33 -0.34 0.36 14.26
N LEU A 34 -0.52 -0.30 13.11
CA LEU A 34 -0.17 0.23 11.79
C LEU A 34 -0.99 1.48 11.41
N ILE A 35 -2.25 1.60 11.85
CA ILE A 35 -3.08 2.77 11.53
C ILE A 35 -2.47 4.09 12.04
N GLU A 36 -1.70 4.05 13.14
CA GLU A 36 -1.00 5.23 13.67
C GLU A 36 0.23 5.56 12.83
N GLN A 37 0.98 4.53 12.43
CA GLN A 37 2.14 4.69 11.56
C GLN A 37 1.75 5.29 10.19
N PHE A 38 0.56 4.94 9.69
CA PHE A 38 0.03 5.44 8.41
C PHE A 38 -0.96 6.61 8.59
N SER A 39 -0.83 7.39 9.66
CA SER A 39 -1.61 8.62 9.83
C SER A 39 -1.44 9.57 8.64
N GLY A 40 -2.56 10.04 8.09
CA GLY A 40 -2.62 10.87 6.88
C GLY A 40 -2.69 10.07 5.57
N TYR A 41 -2.61 8.74 5.60
CA TYR A 41 -2.78 7.88 4.43
C TYR A 41 -4.19 7.32 4.32
N GLN A 42 -4.54 6.93 3.09
CA GLN A 42 -5.63 6.01 2.84
C GLN A 42 -5.09 4.59 2.75
N MET A 43 -5.88 3.62 3.20
CA MET A 43 -5.51 2.21 3.24
C MET A 43 -6.66 1.34 2.77
N LEU A 44 -6.35 0.12 2.36
CA LEU A 44 -7.29 -0.98 2.31
C LEU A 44 -7.05 -1.88 3.51
N TRP A 45 -8.11 -2.19 4.24
CA TRP A 45 -8.09 -3.20 5.27
C TRP A 45 -8.79 -4.45 4.76
N VAL A 46 -8.03 -5.52 4.58
CA VAL A 46 -8.53 -6.83 4.16
C VAL A 46 -8.72 -7.67 5.40
N LEU A 47 -9.98 -7.89 5.79
CA LEU A 47 -10.37 -8.72 6.93
C LEU A 47 -10.90 -10.05 6.42
N ARG A 48 -10.34 -11.16 6.91
CA ARG A 48 -10.59 -12.50 6.36
C ARG A 48 -10.64 -13.57 7.44
N THR A 49 -11.12 -14.77 7.10
CA THR A 49 -11.13 -15.92 8.03
C THR A 49 -9.75 -16.21 8.61
N CYS A 50 -8.69 -16.25 7.77
CA CYS A 50 -7.33 -16.54 8.21
C CYS A 50 -6.47 -15.29 8.47
N GLY A 51 -7.04 -14.23 9.05
CA GLY A 51 -6.26 -13.08 9.53
C GLY A 51 -6.74 -11.74 9.00
N SER A 52 -5.89 -10.74 9.07
CA SER A 52 -6.16 -9.42 8.50
C SER A 52 -4.89 -8.76 7.96
N ALA A 53 -5.05 -7.75 7.12
CA ALA A 53 -3.94 -6.96 6.62
C ALA A 53 -4.40 -5.52 6.34
N LEU A 54 -3.66 -4.55 6.87
CA LEU A 54 -3.82 -3.14 6.55
C LEU A 54 -2.74 -2.69 5.55
N ILE A 55 -3.18 -2.26 4.35
CA ILE A 55 -2.30 -1.95 3.22
C ILE A 55 -2.42 -0.47 2.83
N PRO A 56 -1.34 0.32 2.85
CA PRO A 56 -1.38 1.71 2.41
C PRO A 56 -1.55 1.86 0.90
N LEU A 57 -2.48 2.72 0.51
CA LEU A 57 -2.74 3.09 -0.88
C LEU A 57 -1.75 4.16 -1.34
N LYS A 58 -1.44 4.18 -2.64
CA LYS A 58 -0.50 5.13 -3.27
C LYS A 58 0.89 5.16 -2.60
N ALA A 59 1.26 4.08 -1.91
CA ALA A 59 2.62 3.90 -1.38
C ALA A 59 3.48 3.02 -2.29
N GLY A 60 2.89 2.39 -3.31
CA GLY A 60 3.62 1.48 -4.20
C GLY A 60 3.72 0.05 -3.69
N VAL A 61 2.89 -0.33 -2.70
CA VAL A 61 2.79 -1.72 -2.22
C VAL A 61 2.45 -2.64 -3.38
N HIS A 62 2.97 -3.87 -3.36
CA HIS A 62 2.64 -4.85 -4.38
C HIS A 62 1.13 -5.18 -4.34
N PRO A 63 0.39 -5.05 -5.47
CA PRO A 63 -1.04 -5.33 -5.50
C PRO A 63 -1.46 -6.75 -5.10
N VAL A 64 -0.53 -7.71 -5.10
CA VAL A 64 -0.76 -9.10 -4.70
C VAL A 64 -1.26 -9.22 -3.26
N HIS A 65 -0.89 -8.29 -2.39
CA HIS A 65 -1.36 -8.26 -0.99
C HIS A 65 -2.87 -8.10 -0.85
N VAL A 66 -3.56 -7.64 -1.90
CA VAL A 66 -5.02 -7.57 -1.98
C VAL A 66 -5.55 -8.58 -2.98
N THR A 67 -5.06 -8.53 -4.23
CA THR A 67 -5.58 -9.32 -5.37
C THR A 67 -5.51 -10.83 -5.15
N HIS A 68 -4.47 -11.33 -4.46
CA HIS A 68 -4.38 -12.76 -4.11
C HIS A 68 -5.58 -13.25 -3.30
N TRP A 69 -6.10 -12.42 -2.39
CA TRP A 69 -7.21 -12.79 -1.52
C TRP A 69 -8.54 -12.64 -2.22
N ILE A 70 -8.79 -11.51 -2.88
CA ILE A 70 -10.10 -11.22 -3.48
C ILE A 70 -10.40 -12.09 -4.71
N TRP A 71 -9.38 -12.60 -5.41
CA TRP A 71 -9.55 -13.50 -6.57
C TRP A 71 -9.24 -14.95 -6.25
N GLY A 72 -8.64 -15.22 -5.09
CA GLY A 72 -8.35 -16.56 -4.65
C GLY A 72 -9.62 -17.29 -4.25
N ASN A 73 -9.91 -18.43 -4.89
CA ASN A 73 -10.98 -19.32 -4.45
C ASN A 73 -10.54 -20.15 -3.23
N SER A 74 -10.31 -19.47 -2.12
CA SER A 74 -9.79 -20.04 -0.88
C SER A 74 -10.87 -20.59 0.06
N GLY A 75 -12.16 -20.37 -0.27
CA GLY A 75 -13.29 -20.69 0.62
C GLY A 75 -13.41 -19.80 1.86
N GLN A 76 -12.57 -18.78 1.99
CA GLN A 76 -12.60 -17.86 3.13
C GLN A 76 -13.70 -16.82 3.00
N GLN A 77 -14.21 -16.36 4.14
CA GLN A 77 -14.95 -15.11 4.19
C GLN A 77 -13.96 -13.96 4.12
N ILE A 78 -14.21 -12.99 3.24
CA ILE A 78 -13.33 -11.84 3.01
C ILE A 78 -14.18 -10.58 2.91
N PHE A 79 -13.82 -9.58 3.70
CA PHE A 79 -14.37 -8.24 3.67
C PHE A 79 -13.24 -7.25 3.44
N VAL A 80 -13.46 -6.27 2.58
CA VAL A 80 -12.48 -5.21 2.32
C VAL A 80 -13.09 -3.88 2.70
N PHE A 81 -12.31 -3.07 3.40
CA PHE A 81 -12.69 -1.73 3.82
C PHE A 81 -11.69 -0.71 3.29
N HIS A 82 -12.18 0.40 2.76
CA HIS A 82 -11.39 1.60 2.55
C HIS A 82 -11.31 2.37 3.86
N VAL A 83 -10.09 2.60 4.33
CA VAL A 83 -9.78 3.26 5.60
C VAL A 83 -9.10 4.59 5.29
N ASN A 84 -9.76 5.70 5.62
CA ASN A 84 -9.25 7.04 5.38
C ASN A 84 -8.92 7.73 6.71
N THR A 85 -7.64 7.74 7.08
CA THR A 85 -7.19 8.28 8.37
C THR A 85 -7.29 9.80 8.47
N GLN A 86 -7.28 10.50 7.34
CA GLN A 86 -7.42 11.95 7.30
C GLN A 86 -8.84 12.39 7.63
N HIS A 87 -9.84 11.64 7.15
CA HIS A 87 -11.25 11.95 7.34
C HIS A 87 -11.93 11.14 8.45
N GLY A 88 -11.25 10.13 8.99
CA GLY A 88 -11.78 9.27 10.03
C GLY A 88 -12.84 8.28 9.55
N THR A 89 -12.82 7.89 8.28
CA THR A 89 -13.86 7.03 7.69
C THR A 89 -13.36 5.61 7.45
N ILE A 90 -14.27 4.65 7.62
CA ILE A 90 -14.07 3.23 7.31
C ILE A 90 -15.30 2.77 6.55
N GLU A 91 -15.14 2.44 5.28
CA GLU A 91 -16.24 2.13 4.37
C GLU A 91 -16.00 0.77 3.72
N LYS A 92 -17.00 -0.11 3.74
CA LYS A 92 -16.90 -1.38 3.01
C LYS A 92 -16.86 -1.09 1.52
N VAL A 93 -15.90 -1.68 0.83
CA VAL A 93 -15.77 -1.62 -0.63
C VAL A 93 -15.96 -3.02 -1.22
N ASP A 94 -16.35 -3.08 -2.49
CA ASP A 94 -16.35 -4.32 -3.24
C ASP A 94 -14.93 -4.66 -3.75
N PHE A 95 -14.79 -5.83 -4.36
CA PHE A 95 -13.49 -6.33 -4.80
C PHE A 95 -12.96 -5.60 -6.03
N GLU A 96 -13.84 -5.13 -6.92
CA GLU A 96 -13.45 -4.35 -8.10
C GLU A 96 -12.87 -2.99 -7.69
N GLU A 97 -13.51 -2.31 -6.74
CA GLU A 97 -13.03 -1.05 -6.19
C GLU A 97 -11.74 -1.23 -5.39
N ALA A 98 -11.65 -2.30 -4.57
CA ALA A 98 -10.41 -2.63 -3.85
C ALA A 98 -9.23 -2.85 -4.81
N GLU A 99 -9.44 -3.59 -5.90
CA GLU A 99 -8.43 -3.78 -6.95
C GLU A 99 -8.05 -2.43 -7.58
N ARG A 100 -9.04 -1.65 -7.99
CA ARG A 100 -8.81 -0.34 -8.62
C ARG A 100 -8.00 0.59 -7.72
N LEU A 101 -8.26 0.57 -6.41
CA LEU A 101 -7.55 1.38 -5.42
C LEU A 101 -6.09 0.93 -5.24
N ILE A 102 -5.83 -0.38 -5.08
CA ILE A 102 -4.47 -0.87 -4.87
C ILE A 102 -3.59 -0.75 -6.12
N MET A 103 -4.20 -0.74 -7.31
CA MET A 103 -3.51 -0.57 -8.60
C MET A 103 -3.10 0.88 -8.90
N GLN A 104 -3.41 1.85 -8.01
CA GLN A 104 -3.04 3.24 -8.22
C GLN A 104 -1.55 3.49 -8.00
N GLN A 105 -0.94 4.20 -8.95
CA GLN A 105 0.46 4.63 -8.83
C GLN A 105 0.65 5.59 -7.63
N PRO A 106 1.85 5.62 -7.02
CA PRO A 106 2.11 6.46 -5.86
C PRO A 106 1.87 7.96 -6.10
N CYS A 107 2.27 8.41 -7.28
CA CYS A 107 1.93 9.73 -7.80
C CYS A 107 1.85 9.70 -9.33
N HIS A 108 1.23 10.72 -9.90
CA HIS A 108 1.22 10.92 -11.34
C HIS A 108 2.50 11.61 -11.77
N LEU A 109 3.21 11.02 -12.75
CA LEU A 109 4.34 11.65 -13.42
C LEU A 109 3.90 12.08 -14.83
N SER A 110 4.21 13.32 -15.20
CA SER A 110 3.94 13.88 -16.53
C SER A 110 5.25 14.21 -17.24
N SER A 111 5.25 14.08 -18.57
CA SER A 111 6.37 14.52 -19.42
C SER A 111 6.57 16.03 -19.44
N SER A 112 5.59 16.81 -18.97
CA SER A 112 5.69 18.27 -18.83
C SER A 112 6.36 18.72 -17.53
N MET A 113 6.61 17.80 -16.58
CA MET A 113 7.29 18.12 -15.32
C MET A 113 8.77 18.38 -15.55
N LYS A 114 9.36 19.25 -14.74
CA LYS A 114 10.81 19.46 -14.76
C LYS A 114 11.52 18.21 -14.23
N ARG A 115 12.73 17.98 -14.71
CA ARG A 115 13.54 16.82 -14.31
C ARG A 115 13.71 16.75 -12.79
N GLU A 116 13.95 17.88 -12.15
CA GLU A 116 14.16 17.99 -10.71
C GLU A 116 12.89 17.62 -9.91
N GLU A 117 11.71 17.97 -10.43
CA GLU A 117 10.43 17.62 -9.82
C GLU A 117 10.20 16.11 -9.86
N ILE A 118 10.48 15.48 -11.01
CA ILE A 118 10.37 14.02 -11.17
C ILE A 118 11.34 13.32 -10.21
N ILE A 119 12.59 13.80 -10.12
CA ILE A 119 13.58 13.26 -9.20
C ILE A 119 13.08 13.36 -7.76
N SER A 120 12.59 14.53 -7.34
CA SER A 120 12.05 14.74 -6.00
C SER A 120 10.86 13.83 -5.69
N TYR A 121 9.94 13.62 -6.64
CA TYR A 121 8.81 12.72 -6.43
C TYR A 121 9.22 11.27 -6.29
N VAL A 122 10.12 10.78 -7.15
CA VAL A 122 10.61 9.41 -7.10
C VAL A 122 11.41 9.16 -5.81
N ASP A 123 12.30 10.08 -5.45
CA ASP A 123 13.08 10.05 -4.22
C ASP A 123 12.17 9.96 -2.99
N ARG A 124 11.13 10.81 -2.93
CA ARG A 124 10.13 10.79 -1.84
C ARG A 124 9.40 9.45 -1.76
N VAL A 125 8.98 8.89 -2.90
CA VAL A 125 8.28 7.58 -2.93
C VAL A 125 9.20 6.47 -2.42
N LEU A 126 10.43 6.40 -2.93
CA LEU A 126 11.41 5.38 -2.55
C LEU A 126 11.81 5.51 -1.07
N SER A 127 12.12 6.73 -0.62
CA SER A 127 12.42 7.04 0.79
C SER A 127 11.29 6.62 1.71
N ASN A 128 10.04 7.00 1.39
CA ASN A 128 8.89 6.64 2.20
C ASN A 128 8.69 5.12 2.23
N GLY A 129 8.83 4.44 1.09
CA GLY A 129 8.66 3.00 1.05
C GLY A 129 9.73 2.25 1.87
N CYS A 130 10.98 2.72 1.85
CA CYS A 130 12.03 2.17 2.72
C CYS A 130 11.76 2.44 4.20
N ASN A 131 11.37 3.67 4.56
CA ASN A 131 11.09 4.05 5.95
C ASN A 131 9.90 3.27 6.53
N LEU A 132 8.88 3.05 5.71
CA LEU A 132 7.66 2.33 6.08
C LEU A 132 7.77 0.82 5.86
N ARG A 133 8.92 0.33 5.35
CA ARG A 133 9.23 -1.09 5.11
C ARG A 133 8.18 -1.83 4.27
N ILE A 134 7.64 -1.18 3.24
CA ILE A 134 6.51 -1.71 2.45
C ILE A 134 6.91 -2.71 1.35
N TRP A 135 8.20 -2.84 1.02
CA TRP A 135 8.68 -3.66 -0.11
C TRP A 135 9.52 -4.88 0.31
N GLY A 136 9.84 -5.04 1.60
CA GLY A 136 10.68 -6.14 2.07
C GLY A 136 10.09 -6.87 3.27
N VAL A 137 10.18 -8.21 3.26
CA VAL A 137 9.84 -9.07 4.41
C VAL A 137 11.03 -9.20 5.39
N PHE A 138 12.27 -9.11 4.88
CA PHE A 138 13.50 -9.34 5.68
C PHE A 138 14.50 -8.17 5.62
N ASP A 139 14.78 -7.61 4.44
CA ASP A 139 15.63 -6.43 4.29
C ASP A 139 15.02 -5.46 3.27
N SER A 140 14.64 -4.26 3.72
CA SER A 140 14.28 -3.18 2.80
C SER A 140 15.54 -2.67 2.12
N PRO A 141 15.53 -2.37 0.80
CA PRO A 141 16.70 -1.83 0.15
C PRO A 141 17.14 -0.53 0.85
N LYS A 142 18.43 -0.43 1.21
CA LYS A 142 18.96 0.79 1.80
C LYS A 142 18.94 1.88 0.74
N HIS A 143 18.39 3.04 1.09
CA HIS A 143 18.25 4.16 0.19
C HIS A 143 19.64 4.74 -0.17
N SER A 144 20.19 4.36 -1.32
CA SER A 144 21.29 5.07 -1.98
C SER A 144 20.69 5.84 -3.15
N CYS A 145 20.33 7.11 -2.93
CA CYS A 145 19.65 7.87 -3.97
C CYS A 145 20.65 8.54 -4.89
N SER A 146 20.93 7.88 -6.01
CA SER A 146 21.36 8.55 -7.22
C SER A 146 20.39 8.20 -8.35
N VAL A 147 20.18 9.12 -9.30
CA VAL A 147 19.39 8.84 -10.52
C VAL A 147 19.98 7.64 -11.30
N GLY A 148 21.28 7.34 -11.11
CA GLY A 148 21.95 6.17 -11.65
C GLY A 148 21.38 4.83 -11.16
N ASP A 149 20.74 4.81 -9.99
CA ASP A 149 20.24 3.59 -9.36
C ASP A 149 18.78 3.26 -9.72
N TRP A 150 18.08 4.14 -10.47
CA TRP A 150 16.68 3.90 -10.87
C TRP A 150 16.51 2.65 -11.72
N SER A 151 17.51 2.31 -12.54
CA SER A 151 17.49 1.08 -13.32
C SER A 151 17.53 -0.16 -12.41
N GLN A 152 18.28 -0.10 -11.31
CA GLN A 152 18.35 -1.18 -10.33
C GLN A 152 17.03 -1.31 -9.57
N TRP A 153 16.42 -0.18 -9.16
CA TRP A 153 15.10 -0.16 -8.55
C TRP A 153 14.02 -0.74 -9.48
N GLN A 154 14.04 -0.36 -10.77
CA GLN A 154 13.13 -0.94 -11.74
C GLN A 154 13.33 -2.46 -11.87
N GLN A 155 14.57 -2.92 -11.93
CA GLN A 155 14.87 -4.35 -12.00
C GLN A 155 14.41 -5.09 -10.74
N TYR A 156 14.64 -4.52 -9.57
CA TYR A 156 14.17 -5.05 -8.29
C TYR A 156 12.64 -5.25 -8.30
N PHE A 157 11.88 -4.20 -8.64
CA PHE A 157 10.41 -4.30 -8.69
C PHE A 157 9.90 -5.28 -9.74
N ARG A 158 10.60 -5.42 -10.88
CA ARG A 158 10.27 -6.47 -11.86
C ARG A 158 10.51 -7.87 -11.30
N SER A 159 11.65 -8.06 -10.63
CA SER A 159 12.02 -9.36 -10.07
C SER A 159 11.11 -9.80 -8.92
N SER A 160 10.54 -8.84 -8.17
CA SER A 160 9.57 -9.11 -7.11
C SER A 160 8.12 -9.20 -7.58
N GLY A 161 7.84 -9.02 -8.89
CA GLY A 161 6.49 -9.03 -9.46
C GLY A 161 5.69 -7.75 -9.25
N ASN A 162 6.26 -6.72 -8.59
CA ASN A 162 5.61 -5.42 -8.40
C ASN A 162 5.68 -4.56 -9.68
N HIS A 163 4.93 -4.96 -10.69
CA HIS A 163 4.87 -4.28 -11.99
C HIS A 163 4.41 -2.82 -11.88
N LEU A 164 3.55 -2.50 -10.91
CA LEU A 164 3.08 -1.14 -10.64
C LEU A 164 4.24 -0.18 -10.37
N MET A 165 5.17 -0.58 -9.49
CA MET A 165 6.37 0.22 -9.21
C MET A 165 7.40 0.16 -10.33
N ALA A 166 7.56 -0.98 -10.99
CA ALA A 166 8.47 -1.09 -12.14
C ALA A 166 8.07 -0.14 -13.29
N ASP A 167 6.77 0.01 -13.54
CA ASP A 167 6.23 0.92 -14.55
C ASP A 167 6.32 2.38 -14.12
N PHE A 168 6.08 2.66 -12.84
CA PHE A 168 6.26 4.00 -12.26
C PHE A 168 7.72 4.49 -12.43
N ILE A 169 8.70 3.70 -12.01
CA ILE A 169 10.13 4.03 -12.19
C ILE A 169 10.49 4.09 -13.68
N GLY A 170 9.95 3.19 -14.51
CA GLY A 170 10.16 3.21 -15.96
C GLY A 170 9.63 4.48 -16.65
N LYS A 171 8.52 5.06 -16.17
CA LYS A 171 8.05 6.37 -16.62
C LYS A 171 9.03 7.47 -16.21
N ALA A 172 9.48 7.47 -14.95
CA ALA A 172 10.43 8.46 -14.46
C ALA A 172 11.73 8.48 -15.28
N ILE A 173 12.34 7.31 -15.54
CA ILE A 173 13.56 7.19 -16.36
C ILE A 173 13.36 7.79 -17.76
N ARG A 174 12.22 7.52 -18.41
CA ARG A 174 11.91 8.03 -19.75
C ARG A 174 11.76 9.55 -19.77
N PHE A 175 11.18 10.13 -18.72
CA PHE A 175 10.94 11.57 -18.66
C PHE A 175 12.18 12.37 -18.22
N THR A 176 13.12 11.77 -17.49
CA THR A 176 14.37 12.44 -17.08
C THR A 176 15.52 12.29 -18.08
N ASN A 177 15.45 11.29 -18.96
CA ASN A 177 16.37 11.10 -20.09
C ASN A 177 15.57 11.17 -21.42
N PRO A 178 15.01 12.34 -21.78
CA PRO A 178 14.39 12.50 -23.09
C PRO A 178 15.46 12.28 -24.17
N ARG A 179 15.11 11.48 -25.18
CA ARG A 179 15.94 11.27 -26.38
C ARG A 179 16.08 12.57 -27.16
#